data_AF-A0A953W337-F1
#
_entry.id   AF-A0A953W337-F1
#
_cell.length_a   1.000
_cell.length_b   1.000
_cell.length_c   1.000
_cell.angle_alpha   90.00
_cell.angle_beta   90.00
_cell.angle_gamma   90.00
#
_symmetry.space_group_name_H-M   'P 1'
#
loop_
_entity.id
_entity.type
_entity.pdbx_description
1 polymer ?
#
loop_
_entity_poly.entity_id
_entity_poly.type
_entity_poly.pdbx_seq_one_letter_code
_entity_poly.pdbx_strand_id
1 'polypeptide(L)' 'MSVHYQGVDTLGAGLAVEATAPDGVIEAVSANVNGGQVLAVQWHPEWKVDENPQSQTFFKLLGKALRREPLVAS' A
#
# COMPACT_ATOMS: atom_id res chain seq x y z
N MET A 1 -10.68 -6.19 0.22
CA MET A 1 -12.08 -5.72 0.15
C MET A 1 -12.04 -4.20 0.28
N SER A 2 -12.79 -3.49 -0.56
CA SER A 2 -12.84 -2.04 -0.63
C SER A 2 -14.18 -1.57 -0.05
N VAL A 3 -14.15 -0.70 0.96
CA VAL A 3 -15.34 -0.08 1.58
C VAL A 3 -15.05 1.40 1.75
N HIS A 4 -15.06 2.13 0.64
CA HIS A 4 -14.88 3.56 0.63
C HIS A 4 -15.77 4.17 -0.45
N TYR A 5 -16.33 5.34 -0.14
CA TYR A 5 -17.09 6.15 -1.10
C TYR A 5 -16.23 7.22 -1.78
N GLN A 6 -14.98 7.35 -1.35
CA GLN A 6 -14.02 8.34 -1.82
C GLN A 6 -12.76 7.61 -2.30
N GLY A 7 -12.02 8.27 -3.19
CA GLY A 7 -10.74 7.80 -3.71
C GLY A 7 -9.90 8.99 -4.15
N VAL A 8 -8.63 8.74 -4.48
CA VAL A 8 -7.70 9.78 -4.94
C VAL A 8 -8.07 10.22 -6.35
N ASP A 9 -8.39 11.50 -6.51
CA ASP A 9 -8.65 12.13 -7.82
C ASP A 9 -7.33 12.66 -8.44
N THR A 10 -6.60 13.50 -7.69
CA THR A 10 -5.27 13.98 -8.08
C THR A 10 -4.23 13.54 -7.06
N LEU A 11 -3.17 12.89 -7.55
CA LEU A 11 -2.07 12.45 -6.69
C LEU A 11 -1.20 13.63 -6.24
N GLY A 12 -0.87 13.67 -4.95
CA GLY A 12 0.03 14.67 -4.38
C GLY A 12 1.47 14.56 -4.89
N ALA A 13 2.17 15.70 -4.95
CA ALA A 13 3.57 15.74 -5.38
C ALA A 13 4.47 14.88 -4.47
N GLY A 14 5.37 14.11 -5.09
CA GLY A 14 6.31 13.23 -4.38
C GLY A 14 5.72 11.87 -3.96
N LEU A 15 4.45 11.59 -4.28
CA LEU A 15 3.87 10.26 -4.17
C LEU A 15 4.03 9.49 -5.49
N ALA A 16 4.20 8.18 -5.40
CA ALA A 16 4.16 7.26 -6.53
C ALA A 16 2.92 6.34 -6.41
N VAL A 17 2.30 6.00 -7.54
CA VAL A 17 1.24 5.00 -7.60
C VAL A 17 1.85 3.61 -7.65
N GLU A 18 1.44 2.74 -6.73
CA GLU A 18 1.91 1.36 -6.64
C GLU A 18 0.84 0.35 -7.11
N ALA A 19 -0.44 0.71 -6.99
CA ALA A 19 -1.53 -0.13 -7.46
C ALA A 19 -2.74 0.72 -7.88
N THR A 20 -3.43 0.23 -8.91
CA THR A 20 -4.72 0.76 -9.38
C THR A 20 -5.71 -0.39 -9.54
N ALA A 21 -6.97 -0.15 -9.18
CA ALA A 21 -8.07 -1.06 -9.48
C ALA A 21 -8.42 -1.02 -10.99
N PRO A 22 -9.16 -2.02 -11.52
CA PRO A 22 -9.55 -2.05 -12.93
C PRO A 22 -10.41 -0.87 -13.41
N ASP A 23 -11.10 -0.20 -12.50
CA ASP A 23 -11.87 1.03 -12.75
C ASP A 23 -11.01 2.31 -12.71
N GLY A 24 -9.71 2.18 -12.48
CA GLY A 24 -8.74 3.27 -12.46
C GLY A 24 -8.52 3.92 -11.09
N VAL A 25 -9.24 3.49 -10.05
CA VAL A 25 -9.03 4.02 -8.69
C VAL A 25 -7.63 3.66 -8.20
N ILE A 26 -6.90 4.65 -7.68
CA ILE A 26 -5.60 4.42 -7.03
C ILE A 26 -5.83 3.69 -5.70
N GLU A 27 -5.26 2.49 -5.58
CA GLU A 27 -5.43 1.60 -4.44
C GLU A 27 -4.20 1.56 -3.53
N ALA A 28 -3.02 1.92 -4.02
CA ALA A 28 -1.82 2.02 -3.20
C ALA A 28 -0.89 3.13 -3.68
N VAL A 29 -0.23 3.79 -2.72
CA VAL A 29 0.77 4.82 -2.96
C VAL A 29 1.99 4.63 -2.07
N SER A 30 3.15 5.07 -2.56
CA SER A 30 4.38 5.10 -1.80
C SER A 30 5.05 6.48 -1.84
N ALA A 31 5.91 6.75 -0.87
CA ALA A 31 6.75 7.94 -0.85
C ALA A 31 7.99 7.76 0.05
N ASN A 32 8.99 8.61 -0.17
CA ASN A 32 10.06 8.84 0.79
C ASN A 32 9.88 10.22 1.42
N VAL A 33 9.48 10.27 2.70
CA VAL A 33 9.18 11.50 3.42
C VAL A 33 10.23 11.68 4.53
N ASN A 34 11.08 12.69 4.42
CA ASN A 34 12.14 12.98 5.40
C ASN A 34 13.03 11.77 5.75
N GLY A 35 13.30 10.91 4.75
CA GLY A 35 14.09 9.68 4.91
C GLY A 35 13.31 8.47 5.45
N GLY A 36 12.02 8.63 5.74
CA GLY A 36 11.11 7.54 6.08
C GLY A 36 10.39 7.00 4.84
N GLN A 37 10.34 5.67 4.70
CA GLN A 37 9.53 5.01 3.68
C GLN A 37 8.06 4.99 4.12
N VAL A 38 7.17 5.42 3.23
CA VAL A 38 5.72 5.38 3.40
C VAL A 38 5.14 4.44 2.35
N LEU A 39 4.28 3.53 2.78
CA LEU A 39 3.40 2.74 1.93
C LEU A 39 2.00 2.84 2.52
N ALA A 40 1.04 3.30 1.71
CA ALA A 40 -0.35 3.45 2.10
C ALA A 40 -1.25 2.72 1.09
N VAL A 41 -2.34 2.16 1.59
CA VAL A 41 -3.30 1.37 0.81
C VAL A 41 -4.71 1.85 1.09
N GLN A 42 -5.57 1.78 0.08
CA GLN A 42 -6.95 2.25 0.15
C GLN A 42 -7.92 1.16 0.58
N TRP A 43 -7.65 -0.10 0.25
CA TRP A 43 -8.38 -1.25 0.80
C TRP A 43 -8.06 -1.44 2.29
N HIS A 44 -8.86 -2.28 2.96
CA HIS A 44 -8.64 -2.68 4.36
C HIS A 44 -7.80 -3.95 4.44
N PRO A 45 -6.45 -3.88 4.57
CA PRO A 45 -5.62 -5.07 4.70
C PRO A 45 -5.86 -5.82 6.00
N GLU A 46 -6.32 -5.14 7.05
CA GLU A 46 -6.58 -5.73 8.37
C GLU A 46 -7.78 -6.68 8.40
N TRP A 47 -8.71 -6.55 7.43
CA TRP A 47 -9.91 -7.36 7.43
C TRP A 47 -9.61 -8.76 6.87
N LYS A 48 -9.82 -9.80 7.70
CA LYS A 48 -9.74 -11.21 7.32
C LYS A 48 -8.37 -11.54 6.71
N VAL A 49 -7.30 -11.02 7.33
CA VAL A 49 -5.90 -11.25 6.93
C VAL A 49 -5.64 -12.73 6.65
N ASP A 50 -6.08 -13.62 7.54
CA ASP A 50 -5.81 -15.05 7.43
C ASP A 50 -6.44 -15.68 6.17
N GLU A 51 -7.48 -15.05 5.61
CA GLU A 51 -8.19 -15.49 4.41
C GLU A 51 -7.75 -14.73 3.15
N ASN A 52 -6.92 -13.68 3.26
CA ASN A 52 -6.58 -12.79 2.16
C ASN A 52 -5.06 -12.73 1.90
N PRO A 53 -4.55 -13.43 0.85
CA PRO A 53 -3.13 -13.47 0.53
C PRO A 53 -2.48 -12.10 0.23
N GLN A 54 -3.22 -11.17 -0.35
CA GLN A 54 -2.72 -9.81 -0.63
C GLN A 54 -2.52 -9.04 0.68
N SER A 55 -3.45 -9.18 1.61
CA SER A 55 -3.36 -8.58 2.95
C SER A 55 -2.19 -9.14 3.75
N GLN A 56 -1.99 -10.46 3.72
CA GLN A 56 -0.83 -11.09 4.34
C GLN A 56 0.49 -10.59 3.73
N THR A 57 0.52 -10.42 2.41
CA THR A 57 1.71 -9.91 1.71
C THR A 57 2.02 -8.48 2.15
N PHE A 58 1.01 -7.61 2.22
CA PHE A 58 1.16 -6.25 2.72
C PHE A 58 1.79 -6.21 4.13
N PHE A 59 1.25 -6.97 5.09
CA PHE A 59 1.80 -6.99 6.46
C PHE A 59 3.19 -7.62 6.54
N LYS A 60 3.51 -8.60 5.68
CA LYS A 60 4.87 -9.13 5.56
C LYS A 60 5.84 -8.06 5.09
N LEU A 61 5.47 -7.27 4.07
CA LEU A 61 6.28 -6.17 3.55
C LEU A 61 6.44 -5.05 4.58
N LEU A 62 5.36 -4.68 5.28
CA LEU A 62 5.43 -3.73 6.38
C LEU A 62 6.38 -4.20 7.48
N GLY A 63 6.28 -5.48 7.88
CA GLY A 63 7.19 -6.06 8.86
C GLY A 63 8.66 -6.01 8.41
N LYS A 64 8.95 -6.30 7.14
CA LYS A 64 10.30 -6.18 6.56
C LYS A 64 10.79 -4.73 6.63
N ALA A 65 9.97 -3.75 6.23
CA ALA A 65 10.33 -2.33 6.28
C ALA A 65 10.68 -1.89 7.70
N LEU A 66 9.87 -2.26 8.70
CA LEU A 66 10.11 -1.93 10.11
C LEU A 66 11.41 -2.53 10.65
N ARG A 67 11.82 -3.70 10.13
CA ARG A 67 13.10 -4.35 10.46
C ARG A 67 14.27 -3.88 9.58
N ARG A 68 14.02 -2.95 8.65
CA ARG A 68 14.99 -2.47 7.65
C ARG A 68 15.55 -3.58 6.77
N GLU A 69 14.71 -4.58 6.48
CA GLU A 69 15.01 -5.66 5.55
C GLU A 69 14.69 -5.23 4.10
N PRO A 70 15.41 -5.75 3.10
CA PRO A 70 15.10 -5.48 1.70
C PRO A 70 13.67 -5.89 1.32
N LEU A 71 12.91 -4.95 0.73
CA LEU A 71 11.52 -5.17 0.30
C LEU A 71 11.41 -5.97 -1.00
N VAL A 72 12.46 -5.95 -1.82
CA VAL A 72 12.59 -6.71 -3.07
C VAL A 72 13.93 -7.43 -3.05
N ALA A 73 14.00 -8.67 -3.52
CA ALA A 73 15.27 -9.34 -3.77
C ALA A 73 15.94 -8.67 -4.96
N SER A 74 17.19 -8.25 -4.79
CA SER A 74 18.05 -7.69 -5.84
C SER A 74 18.18 -8.62 -7.04
#